data_AF-A0AA43A0A3-F1
#
_entry.id   AF-A0AA43A0A3-F1
#
_cell.length_a   1.000
_cell.length_b   1.000
_cell.length_c   1.000
_cell.angle_alpha   90.00
_cell.angle_beta   90.00
_cell.angle_gamma   90.00
#
_symmetry.space_group_name_H-M   'P 1'
#
loop_
_entity.id
_entity.type
_entity.pdbx_description
1 polymer ?
#
loop_
_entity_poly.entity_id
_entity_poly.type
_entity_poly.pdbx_seq_one_letter_code
_entity_poly.pdbx_strand_id
1 'polypeptide(L)'
;MNSLVRRAAILACLVLFQGCGISNERTPVEASAVALDGMIIRNELVYPVKNVMITVPVTGNFAGCGNIMPRSDCRTRFEAVDYAGNAMLVNWTEYGQQHSTKEFTVEPGSEISRSGTAWLEVTIFAPGQAGAKLVQAQD
;
A
#
# COMPACT_ATOMS: atom_id res chain seq x y z
N MET A 1 -38.07 -65.66 -43.88
CA MET A 1 -37.09 -65.10 -44.84
C MET A 1 -36.35 -63.94 -44.19
N ASN A 2 -35.03 -64.10 -44.05
CA ASN A 2 -33.96 -63.09 -43.90
C ASN A 2 -34.01 -62.16 -42.66
N SER A 3 -32.94 -61.86 -41.93
CA SER A 3 -31.55 -62.30 -41.89
C SER A 3 -30.95 -61.58 -40.68
N LEU A 4 -30.19 -62.33 -39.86
CA LEU A 4 -29.25 -61.82 -38.86
C LEU A 4 -28.36 -60.71 -39.40
N VAL A 5 -28.10 -59.65 -38.62
CA VAL A 5 -26.76 -59.02 -38.55
C VAL A 5 -26.50 -58.45 -37.14
N ARG A 6 -25.43 -58.97 -36.54
CA ARG A 6 -24.73 -58.58 -35.31
C ARG A 6 -24.15 -57.16 -35.37
N ARG A 7 -23.97 -56.51 -34.22
CA ARG A 7 -22.77 -55.72 -33.81
C ARG A 7 -23.05 -55.11 -32.41
N ALA A 8 -22.53 -55.70 -31.35
CA ALA A 8 -21.18 -55.49 -30.80
C ALA A 8 -21.05 -54.15 -30.05
N ALA A 9 -20.86 -54.28 -28.74
CA ALA A 9 -20.63 -53.24 -27.75
C ALA A 9 -19.38 -52.39 -28.05
N ILE A 10 -19.45 -51.08 -27.80
CA ILE A 10 -18.27 -50.24 -27.57
C ILE A 10 -18.55 -49.28 -26.41
N LEU A 11 -17.68 -49.39 -25.40
CA LEU A 11 -17.40 -48.50 -24.28
C LEU A 11 -17.43 -47.01 -24.62
N ALA A 12 -17.96 -46.19 -23.73
CA ALA A 12 -17.40 -44.87 -23.43
C ALA A 12 -17.80 -44.42 -22.02
N CYS A 13 -16.93 -44.71 -21.05
CA CYS A 13 -16.97 -44.14 -19.71
C CYS A 13 -16.46 -42.68 -19.81
N LEU A 14 -17.37 -41.70 -19.85
CA LEU A 14 -17.04 -40.28 -19.84
C LEU A 14 -17.18 -39.74 -18.41
N VAL A 15 -16.13 -39.97 -17.62
CA VAL A 15 -15.90 -39.24 -16.37
C VAL A 15 -14.79 -38.23 -16.66
N LEU A 16 -15.14 -36.96 -16.83
CA LEU A 16 -14.20 -35.86 -16.64
C LEU A 16 -14.84 -34.79 -15.75
N PHE A 17 -14.19 -34.62 -14.61
CA PHE A 17 -14.45 -33.68 -13.54
C PHE A 17 -14.79 -32.28 -14.08
N GLN A 18 -15.98 -31.78 -13.75
CA GLN A 18 -16.24 -30.35 -13.74
C GLN A 18 -15.53 -29.76 -12.52
N GLY A 19 -14.25 -29.43 -12.69
CA GLY A 19 -13.53 -28.58 -11.76
C GLY A 19 -14.20 -27.20 -11.77
N CYS A 20 -14.81 -26.82 -10.64
CA CYS A 20 -15.22 -25.44 -10.42
C CYS A 20 -13.96 -24.57 -10.42
N GLY A 21 -13.73 -23.84 -11.51
CA GLY A 21 -12.80 -22.72 -11.50
C GLY A 21 -13.34 -21.68 -10.53
N ILE A 22 -12.73 -21.59 -9.35
CA ILE A 22 -12.89 -20.41 -8.49
C ILE A 22 -12.12 -19.29 -9.21
N SER A 23 -12.83 -18.56 -10.06
CA SER A 23 -12.33 -17.30 -10.61
C SER A 23 -12.22 -16.32 -9.46
N ASN A 24 -11.01 -16.18 -8.92
CA ASN A 24 -10.68 -15.13 -7.97
C ASN A 24 -10.55 -13.84 -8.77
N GLU A 25 -11.69 -13.26 -9.14
CA GLU A 25 -11.75 -11.93 -9.75
C GLU A 25 -11.26 -10.92 -8.70
N ARG A 26 -9.94 -10.68 -8.67
CA ARG A 26 -9.42 -9.43 -8.10
C ARG A 26 -10.00 -8.32 -8.96
N THR A 27 -11.06 -7.70 -8.46
CA THR A 27 -11.57 -6.45 -8.99
C THR A 27 -10.37 -5.51 -9.13
N PRO A 28 -10.11 -4.93 -10.32
CA PRO A 28 -9.05 -3.94 -10.47
C PRO A 28 -9.33 -2.83 -9.46
N VAL A 29 -8.38 -2.61 -8.54
CA VAL A 29 -8.41 -1.41 -7.69
C VAL A 29 -8.30 -0.25 -8.66
N GLU A 30 -9.40 0.50 -8.85
CA GLU A 30 -9.37 1.73 -9.65
C GLU A 30 -8.24 2.61 -9.09
N ALA A 31 -7.28 2.96 -9.95
CA ALA A 31 -6.21 3.85 -9.57
C ALA A 31 -6.83 5.16 -9.05
N SER A 32 -6.63 5.45 -7.77
CA SER A 32 -7.08 6.69 -7.16
C SER A 32 -6.37 7.85 -7.87
N ALA A 33 -7.11 8.82 -8.40
CA ALA A 33 -6.54 10.01 -9.03
C ALA A 33 -6.10 11.05 -7.97
N VAL A 34 -5.56 10.57 -6.84
CA VAL A 34 -5.05 11.41 -5.76
C VAL A 34 -3.63 11.82 -6.08
N ALA A 35 -3.32 13.10 -5.94
CA ALA A 35 -1.96 13.60 -6.01
C ALA A 35 -1.44 13.89 -4.59
N LEU A 36 -0.21 13.52 -4.30
CA LEU A 36 0.49 13.95 -3.09
C LEU A 36 1.27 15.22 -3.38
N ASP A 37 1.08 16.29 -2.61
CA ASP A 37 1.86 17.52 -2.74
C ASP A 37 2.63 17.91 -1.47
N GLY A 38 2.54 17.09 -0.44
CA GLY A 38 3.27 17.29 0.79
C GLY A 38 3.26 16.09 1.72
N MET A 39 3.99 16.24 2.81
CA MET A 39 4.15 15.23 3.84
C MET A 39 4.26 15.87 5.22
N ILE A 40 3.64 15.22 6.19
CA ILE A 40 3.76 15.52 7.63
C ILE A 40 4.41 14.30 8.28
N ILE A 41 5.47 14.51 9.06
CA ILE A 41 6.04 13.48 9.92
C ILE A 41 5.83 13.92 11.37
N ARG A 42 5.00 13.20 12.10
CA ARG A 42 4.69 13.44 13.52
C ARG A 42 5.57 12.57 14.40
N ASN A 43 6.16 13.19 15.42
CA ASN A 43 6.81 12.50 16.51
C ASN A 43 5.92 12.60 17.76
N GLU A 44 5.20 11.52 18.08
CA GLU A 44 4.39 11.46 19.30
C GLU A 44 5.20 10.96 20.50
N LEU A 45 6.48 10.68 20.33
CA LEU A 45 7.34 10.25 21.43
C LEU A 45 7.71 11.44 22.32
N VAL A 46 8.15 11.14 23.54
CA VAL A 46 8.61 12.14 24.53
C VAL A 46 10.09 12.50 24.35
N TYR A 47 10.73 12.02 23.29
CA TYR A 47 12.13 12.21 22.96
C TYR A 47 12.29 12.46 21.44
N PRO A 48 13.39 13.08 20.99
CA PRO A 48 13.57 13.40 19.58
C PRO A 48 13.82 12.15 18.74
N VAL A 49 13.35 12.19 17.49
CA VAL A 49 13.70 11.22 16.44
C VAL A 49 14.52 11.92 15.36
N LYS A 50 15.42 11.19 14.73
CA LYS A 50 16.38 11.71 13.75
C LYS A 50 16.34 10.92 12.46
N ASN A 51 16.81 11.54 11.38
CA ASN A 51 17.01 10.95 10.07
C ASN A 51 15.77 10.17 9.59
N VAL A 52 14.59 10.77 9.73
CA VAL A 52 13.35 10.12 9.31
C VAL A 52 13.27 10.15 7.80
N MET A 53 13.17 8.99 7.17
CA MET A 53 13.14 8.83 5.71
C MET A 53 12.00 7.89 5.33
N ILE A 54 11.15 8.33 4.41
CA ILE A 54 10.16 7.51 3.74
C ILE A 54 10.67 7.20 2.34
N THR A 55 10.59 5.94 1.95
CA THR A 55 11.07 5.48 0.64
C THR A 55 10.01 4.63 -0.02
N VAL A 56 9.86 4.79 -1.33
CA VAL A 56 9.02 3.97 -2.20
C VAL A 56 9.96 3.07 -3.02
N PRO A 57 10.20 1.80 -2.63
CA PRO A 57 11.27 1.00 -3.21
C PRO A 57 11.17 0.79 -4.72
N VAL A 58 9.95 0.67 -5.26
CA VAL A 58 9.72 0.42 -6.68
C VAL A 58 10.09 1.61 -7.57
N THR A 59 10.00 2.84 -7.06
CA THR A 59 10.38 4.05 -7.83
C THR A 59 11.72 4.65 -7.38
N GLY A 60 12.20 4.29 -6.18
CA GLY A 60 13.34 4.95 -5.55
C GLY A 60 13.04 6.35 -5.00
N ASN A 61 11.78 6.81 -5.10
CA ASN A 61 11.41 8.12 -4.56
C ASN A 61 11.53 8.12 -3.04
N PHE A 62 11.91 9.28 -2.49
CA PHE A 62 12.07 9.46 -1.06
C PHE A 62 11.72 10.87 -0.60
N ALA A 63 11.32 10.97 0.66
CA ALA A 63 11.12 12.23 1.36
C ALA A 63 11.45 12.02 2.84
N GLY A 64 11.92 13.06 3.53
CA GLY A 64 12.33 12.90 4.92
C GLY A 64 12.55 14.19 5.68
N CYS A 65 12.83 14.04 6.97
CA CYS A 65 13.11 15.12 7.91
C CYS A 65 14.34 14.78 8.77
N GLY A 66 15.17 15.79 9.05
CA GLY A 66 16.44 15.60 9.78
C GLY A 66 16.27 15.32 11.27
N ASN A 67 15.69 16.24 12.03
CA ASN A 67 15.47 16.08 13.47
C ASN A 67 14.06 16.57 13.82
N ILE A 68 13.28 15.73 14.50
CA ILE A 68 11.90 16.05 14.91
C ILE A 68 11.83 16.00 16.44
N MET A 69 11.50 17.14 17.05
CA MET A 69 11.47 17.30 18.50
C MET A 69 10.32 16.47 19.13
N PRO A 70 10.37 16.20 20.45
CA PRO A 70 9.28 15.52 21.14
C PRO A 70 7.95 16.21 20.90
N ARG A 71 6.88 15.43 20.67
CA ARG A 71 5.51 15.95 20.52
C ARG A 71 5.39 17.06 19.46
N SER A 72 6.14 16.96 18.38
CA SER A 72 6.15 17.94 17.28
C SER A 72 6.04 17.25 15.93
N ASP A 73 5.89 18.05 14.88
CA ASP A 73 5.87 17.56 13.50
C ASP A 73 6.85 18.32 12.61
N CYS A 74 7.25 17.66 11.52
CA CYS A 74 7.98 18.25 10.41
C CYS A 74 7.09 18.19 9.16
N ARG A 75 7.01 19.30 8.44
CA ARG A 75 6.19 19.43 7.24
C ARG A 75 7.04 19.83 6.06
N THR A 76 6.86 19.14 4.94
CA THR A 76 7.57 19.43 3.69
C THR A 76 6.58 19.38 2.55
N ARG A 77 6.59 20.42 1.71
CA ARG A 77 5.87 20.47 0.44
C ARG A 77 6.80 20.07 -0.70
N PHE A 78 6.26 19.45 -1.73
CA PHE A 78 7.00 19.07 -2.94
C PHE A 78 6.11 19.24 -4.18
N GLU A 79 6.70 19.11 -5.37
CA GLU A 79 5.93 19.09 -6.61
C GLU A 79 4.94 17.92 -6.58
N ALA A 80 3.69 18.17 -6.96
CA ALA A 80 2.64 17.17 -6.87
C ALA A 80 3.00 15.90 -7.65
N VAL A 81 2.85 14.74 -7.01
CA VAL A 81 3.12 13.43 -7.60
C VAL A 81 1.88 12.55 -7.51
N ASP A 82 1.60 11.80 -8.57
CA ASP A 82 0.47 10.88 -8.59
C ASP A 82 0.63 9.77 -7.55
N TYR A 83 -0.40 9.55 -6.74
CA TYR A 83 -0.43 8.48 -5.76
C TYR A 83 -0.78 7.14 -6.42
N ALA A 84 0.26 6.38 -6.77
CA ALA A 84 0.09 5.08 -7.42
C ALA A 84 -0.19 3.89 -6.46
N GLY A 85 -0.40 4.13 -5.15
CA GLY A 85 -0.62 3.06 -4.18
C GLY A 85 0.60 2.14 -3.96
N ASN A 86 1.80 2.61 -4.29
CA ASN A 86 3.03 1.83 -4.12
C ASN A 86 3.33 1.60 -2.64
N ALA A 87 3.88 0.42 -2.33
CA ALA A 87 4.37 0.12 -1.00
C ALA A 87 5.51 1.07 -0.62
N MET A 88 5.53 1.47 0.65
CA MET A 88 6.53 2.34 1.23
C MET A 88 7.10 1.74 2.51
N LEU A 89 8.26 2.21 2.90
CA LEU A 89 8.90 1.91 4.19
C LEU A 89 9.34 3.21 4.85
N VAL A 90 9.36 3.21 6.18
CA VAL A 90 9.80 4.35 6.99
C VAL A 90 11.01 3.92 7.82
N ASN A 91 12.10 4.68 7.72
CA ASN A 91 13.31 4.52 8.52
C ASN A 91 13.50 5.73 9.42
N TRP A 92 14.00 5.53 10.63
CA TRP A 92 14.39 6.61 11.53
C TRP A 92 15.44 6.15 12.54
N THR A 93 15.98 7.11 13.30
CA THR A 93 16.88 6.86 14.43
C THR A 93 16.24 7.38 15.72
N GLU A 94 16.16 6.52 16.75
CA GLU A 94 15.84 6.89 18.13
C GLU A 94 16.88 6.28 19.07
N TYR A 95 17.31 7.03 20.09
CA TYR A 95 18.38 6.59 21.01
C TYR A 95 19.66 6.07 20.34
N GLY A 96 19.98 6.58 19.15
CA GLY A 96 21.13 6.13 18.35
C GLY A 96 20.96 4.77 17.68
N GLN A 97 19.79 4.14 17.81
CA GLN A 97 19.43 2.90 17.13
C GLN A 97 18.59 3.20 15.89
N GLN A 98 18.86 2.47 14.81
CA GLN A 98 18.09 2.57 13.58
C GLN A 98 16.86 1.66 13.64
N HIS A 99 15.72 2.20 13.24
CA HIS A 99 14.45 1.50 13.16
C HIS A 99 13.89 1.60 11.75
N SER A 100 13.09 0.59 11.39
CA SER A 100 12.45 0.49 10.09
C SER A 100 11.09 -0.21 10.23
N THR A 101 10.09 0.26 9.50
CA THR A 101 8.87 -0.51 9.29
C THR A 101 9.12 -1.64 8.30
N LYS A 102 8.20 -2.61 8.22
CA LYS A 102 8.05 -3.40 7.00
C LYS A 102 7.49 -2.52 5.89
N GLU A 103 7.54 -3.00 4.65
CA GLU A 103 6.80 -2.36 3.56
C GLU A 103 5.29 -2.41 3.83
N PHE A 104 4.59 -1.31 3.56
CA PHE A 104 3.14 -1.21 3.68
C PHE A 104 2.57 -0.24 2.63
N THR A 105 1.30 -0.41 2.28
CA THR A 105 0.55 0.53 1.43
C THR A 105 -0.38 1.37 2.30
N VAL A 106 -0.74 2.56 1.80
CA VAL A 106 -1.72 3.43 2.45
C VAL A 106 -2.95 3.53 1.57
N GLU A 107 -4.08 3.04 2.04
CA GLU A 107 -5.33 3.23 1.31
C GLU A 107 -5.83 4.67 1.53
N PRO A 108 -6.25 5.39 0.47
CA PRO A 108 -6.93 6.67 0.65
C PRO A 108 -8.19 6.48 1.51
N GLY A 109 -8.31 7.29 2.57
CA GLY A 109 -9.52 7.31 3.39
C GLY A 109 -10.73 7.77 2.60
N SER A 110 -11.94 7.44 3.07
CA SER A 110 -13.21 7.85 2.44
C SER A 110 -13.38 9.37 2.31
N GLU A 111 -12.68 10.11 3.15
CA GLU A 111 -12.63 11.56 3.22
C GLU A 111 -11.72 12.20 2.18
N ILE A 112 -10.78 11.44 1.59
CA ILE A 112 -9.94 11.93 0.50
C ILE A 112 -10.73 11.82 -0.80
N SER A 113 -11.06 12.96 -1.38
CA SER A 113 -11.69 12.99 -2.70
C SER A 113 -10.82 12.20 -3.68
N ARG A 114 -11.41 11.23 -4.41
CA ARG A 114 -10.70 10.34 -5.36
C ARG A 114 -9.99 11.07 -6.52
N SER A 115 -10.05 12.40 -6.55
CA SER A 115 -9.47 13.29 -7.56
C SER A 115 -8.86 14.56 -6.94
N GLY A 116 -8.42 14.50 -5.68
CA GLY A 116 -7.92 15.65 -4.92
C GLY A 116 -6.44 15.59 -4.57
N THR A 117 -5.93 16.69 -4.03
CA THR A 117 -4.58 16.76 -3.47
C THR A 117 -4.59 16.36 -2.00
N ALA A 118 -3.63 15.53 -1.60
CA ALA A 118 -3.49 15.01 -0.26
C ALA A 118 -2.05 15.16 0.25
N TRP A 119 -1.90 15.06 1.57
CA TRP A 119 -0.61 14.96 2.24
C TRP A 119 -0.46 13.56 2.81
N LEU A 120 0.76 13.03 2.76
CA LEU A 120 1.12 11.82 3.49
C LEU A 120 1.43 12.19 4.94
N GLU A 121 0.62 11.74 5.90
CA GLU A 121 0.93 11.86 7.33
C GLU A 121 1.53 10.55 7.85
N VAL A 122 2.79 10.61 8.28
CA VAL A 122 3.50 9.52 8.96
C VAL A 122 3.60 9.85 10.44
N THR A 123 3.23 8.91 11.31
CA THR A 123 3.28 9.08 12.76
C THR A 123 4.18 8.03 13.37
N ILE A 124 5.21 8.46 14.09
CA ILE A 124 6.02 7.60 14.98
C ILE A 124 5.39 7.72 16.37
N PHE A 125 4.73 6.64 16.84
CA PHE A 125 3.87 6.68 18.02
C PHE A 125 4.33 5.80 19.19
N ALA A 126 5.22 4.84 18.94
CA ALA A 126 5.83 4.02 19.97
C ALA A 126 7.26 3.61 19.54
N PRO A 127 8.11 3.16 20.48
CA PRO A 127 9.45 2.70 20.13
C PRO A 127 9.42 1.66 19.01
N GLY A 128 10.20 1.89 17.96
CA GLY A 128 10.26 1.04 16.77
C GLY A 128 8.97 0.93 15.95
N GLN A 129 7.95 1.77 16.21
CA GLN A 129 6.65 1.70 15.54
C GLN A 129 6.27 3.01 14.88
N ALA A 130 5.85 2.90 13.62
CA ALA A 130 5.29 4.00 12.84
C ALA A 130 4.13 3.50 12.00
N GLY A 131 3.23 4.43 11.64
CA GLY A 131 2.12 4.19 10.71
C GLY A 131 1.91 5.41 9.83
N ALA A 132 1.07 5.29 8.82
CA ALA A 132 0.77 6.40 7.93
C ALA A 132 -0.70 6.41 7.49
N LYS A 133 -1.16 7.59 7.08
CA LYS A 133 -2.45 7.82 6.43
C LYS A 133 -2.34 8.97 5.45
N LEU A 134 -3.26 9.03 4.49
CA LEU A 134 -3.43 10.22 3.67
C LEU A 134 -4.37 11.18 4.40
N VAL A 135 -4.03 12.47 4.38
CA VAL A 135 -4.87 13.55 4.94
C VAL A 135 -5.13 14.59 3.87
N GLN A 136 -6.26 15.30 3.96
CA GLN A 136 -6.57 16.39 3.05
C GLN A 136 -5.45 17.44 3.10
N ALA A 137 -5.02 17.93 1.94
CA ALA A 137 -4.08 19.05 1.90
C ALA A 137 -4.67 20.25 2.66
N GLN A 138 -3.87 20.86 3.54
CA GLN A 138 -4.23 22.10 4.20
C GLN A 138 -3.59 23.24 3.41
N ASP A 139 -4.44 24.13 2.88
CA ASP A 139 -4.04 25.35 2.18
C ASP A 139 -3.39 26.37 3.13
#